data_AF-A0A5K7YUD6-F1
#
_entry.id   AF-A0A5K7YUD6-F1
#
_cell.length_a   1.000
_cell.length_b   1.000
_cell.length_c   1.000
_cell.angle_alpha   90.00
_cell.angle_beta   90.00
_cell.angle_gamma   90.00
#
_symmetry.space_group_name_H-M   'P 1'
#
loop_
_entity.id
_entity.type
_entity.pdbx_description
1 polymer ?
#
loop_
_entity_poly.entity_id
_entity_poly.type
_entity_poly.pdbx_seq_one_letter_code
_entity_poly.pdbx_strand_id
1 'polypeptide(L)'
;MVDFYPMEKERHISIRTIKSGKPIIKKTILYYSHKNQLVNSLCSTFPLYSHGKVEGVIHFSLNLQISQRLIEKYECREPPPPDKRPAGKREHYTFDSLVGEDPQFKNAVAYAKSNSQTDLSALIWAETG
;
A
#
# COMPACT_ATOMS: atom_id res chain seq x y z
N MET A 1 13.60 21.56 -7.07
CA MET A 1 14.22 21.20 -5.77
C MET A 1 13.08 20.96 -4.80
N VAL A 2 12.85 19.72 -4.36
CA VAL A 2 11.74 19.41 -3.44
C VAL A 2 12.14 19.92 -2.06
N ASP A 3 11.43 20.94 -1.57
CA ASP A 3 11.64 21.48 -0.23
C ASP A 3 11.22 20.43 0.80
N PHE A 4 12.20 19.76 1.38
CA PHE A 4 11.97 18.93 2.55
C PHE A 4 11.76 19.88 3.73
N TYR A 5 10.62 19.74 4.42
CA TYR A 5 10.41 20.32 5.74
C TYR A 5 11.68 20.10 6.59
N PRO A 6 12.14 21.08 7.39
CA PRO A 6 13.41 21.01 8.11
C PRO A 6 13.35 20.01 9.28
N MET A 7 13.10 18.74 8.97
CA MET A 7 13.54 17.63 9.79
C MET A 7 15.03 17.50 9.57
N GLU A 8 15.80 17.36 10.65
CA GLU A 8 17.24 17.09 10.60
C GLU A 8 17.53 16.05 9.50
N LYS A 9 18.15 16.47 8.39
CA LYS A 9 18.41 15.63 7.21
C LYS A 9 19.04 14.29 7.58
N GLU A 10 19.80 14.25 8.65
CA GLU A 10 20.51 13.05 9.11
C GLU A 10 19.61 12.05 9.86
N ARG A 11 18.46 12.49 10.37
CA ARG A 11 17.52 11.62 11.10
C ARG A 11 16.53 10.89 10.19
N HIS A 12 16.37 11.32 8.93
CA HIS A 12 15.39 10.69 8.05
C HIS A 12 15.78 9.25 7.75
N ILE A 13 14.87 8.30 8.01
CA ILE A 13 15.19 6.87 7.91
C ILE A 13 15.59 6.44 6.49
N SER A 14 15.08 7.11 5.46
CA SER A 14 15.48 6.86 4.07
C SER A 14 16.95 7.19 3.85
N ILE A 15 17.43 8.32 4.39
CA ILE A 15 18.84 8.72 4.30
C ILE A 15 19.72 7.74 5.09
N ARG A 16 19.26 7.28 6.26
CA ARG A 16 19.95 6.24 7.02
C ARG A 16 20.04 4.93 6.25
N THR A 17 19.00 4.56 5.51
CA THR A 17 18.95 3.34 4.68
C THR A 17 19.91 3.45 3.49
N ILE A 18 20.01 4.63 2.85
CA ILE A 18 21.00 4.89 1.79
C ILE A 18 22.41 4.72 2.35
N LYS A 19 22.71 5.35 3.49
CA LYS A 19 24.04 5.31 4.12
C LYS A 19 24.41 3.91 4.61
N SER A 20 23.48 3.19 5.22
CA SER A 20 23.75 1.88 5.79
C SER A 20 23.75 0.76 4.76
N GLY A 21 23.04 0.94 3.64
CA GLY A 21 22.71 -0.15 2.73
C GLY A 21 22.02 -1.31 3.46
N LYS A 22 21.19 -1.02 4.46
CA LYS A 22 20.45 -2.05 5.20
C LYS A 22 19.00 -1.59 5.37
N PRO A 23 18.03 -2.51 5.21
CA PRO A 23 16.63 -2.17 5.42
C PRO A 23 16.39 -1.75 6.87
N ILE A 24 15.49 -0.80 7.07
CA ILE A 24 14.99 -0.40 8.39
C ILE A 24 13.50 -0.73 8.41
N ILE A 25 13.11 -1.70 9.23
CA ILE A 25 11.75 -2.27 9.20
C ILE A 25 10.99 -1.87 10.46
N LYS A 26 9.71 -1.53 10.30
CA LYS A 26 8.76 -1.25 11.40
C LYS A 26 9.28 -0.21 12.40
N LYS A 27 9.83 0.89 11.92
CA LYS A 27 10.29 2.00 12.76
C LYS A 27 9.23 3.09 12.85
N THR A 28 8.81 3.40 14.07
CA THR A 28 7.90 4.52 14.33
C THR A 28 8.64 5.85 14.29
N ILE A 29 8.06 6.84 13.60
CA ILE A 29 8.60 8.20 13.46
C ILE A 29 7.49 9.20 13.76
N LEU A 30 7.83 10.19 14.55
CA LEU A 30 7.00 11.36 14.83
C LEU A 30 7.55 12.54 14.04
N TYR A 31 6.69 13.21 13.28
CA TYR A 31 7.05 14.40 12.52
C TYR A 31 5.88 15.34 12.36
N TYR A 32 6.15 16.61 12.08
CA TYR A 32 5.12 17.58 11.74
C TYR A 32 4.88 17.61 10.24
N SER A 33 3.61 17.54 9.83
CA SER A 33 3.22 17.75 8.43
C SER A 33 3.33 19.23 8.03
N HIS A 34 3.18 19.53 6.74
CA HIS A 34 3.14 20.91 6.24
C HIS A 34 2.02 21.77 6.88
N LYS A 35 0.98 21.15 7.44
CA LYS A 35 -0.10 21.82 8.20
C LYS A 35 0.22 21.96 9.70
N ASN A 36 1.47 21.74 10.09
CA ASN A 36 1.93 21.73 11.48
C ASN A 36 1.19 20.73 12.39
N GLN A 37 0.67 19.65 11.81
CA GLN A 37 0.02 18.57 12.56
C GLN A 37 1.05 17.49 12.89
N LEU A 38 1.10 17.05 14.15
CA LEU A 38 1.93 15.94 14.57
C LEU A 38 1.40 14.63 13.97
N VAL A 39 2.22 13.99 13.15
CA VAL A 39 1.97 12.73 12.48
C VAL A 39 2.79 11.64 13.15
N ASN A 40 2.11 10.55 13.52
CA ASN A 40 2.74 9.32 13.97
C ASN A 40 2.68 8.27 12.85
N SER A 41 3.83 7.93 12.26
CA SER A 41 3.92 6.98 11.16
C SER A 41 4.77 5.77 11.52
N LEU A 42 4.27 4.58 11.21
CA LEU A 42 5.05 3.35 11.17
C LEU A 42 5.68 3.24 9.78
N CYS A 43 7.00 3.30 9.71
CA CYS A 43 7.72 3.32 8.45
C CYS A 43 8.63 2.10 8.29
N SER A 44 8.76 1.64 7.05
CA SER A 44 9.77 0.66 6.64
C SER A 44 10.46 1.13 5.37
N THR A 45 11.79 1.02 5.32
CA THR A 45 12.60 1.43 4.19
C THR A 45 13.50 0.30 3.71
N PHE A 46 13.58 0.16 2.39
CA PHE A 46 14.38 -0.88 1.74
C PHE A 46 15.32 -0.23 0.72
N PRO A 47 16.64 -0.53 0.76
CA PRO A 47 17.59 -0.02 -0.21
C PRO A 47 17.34 -0.67 -1.59
N LEU A 48 17.48 0.14 -2.64
CA LEU A 48 17.49 -0.30 -4.03
C LEU A 48 18.92 -0.38 -4.51
N TYR A 49 19.32 -1.57 -4.95
CA TYR A 49 20.67 -1.82 -5.45
C TYR A 49 20.71 -1.83 -6.96
N SER A 50 21.75 -1.21 -7.50
CA SER A 50 22.12 -1.24 -8.90
C SER A 50 23.63 -1.28 -8.96
N HIS A 51 24.19 -2.24 -9.70
CA HIS A 51 25.64 -2.41 -9.85
C HIS A 51 26.40 -2.48 -8.50
N GLY A 52 25.80 -3.11 -7.49
CA GLY A 52 26.38 -3.26 -6.15
C GLY A 52 26.37 -1.99 -5.28
N LYS A 53 25.76 -0.90 -5.75
CA LYS A 53 25.61 0.36 -5.02
C LYS A 53 24.15 0.64 -4.71
N VAL A 54 23.90 1.34 -3.61
CA VAL A 54 22.56 1.80 -3.25
C VAL A 54 22.26 3.05 -4.08
N GLU A 55 21.36 2.94 -5.05
CA GLU A 55 20.95 4.06 -5.93
C GLU A 55 19.64 4.71 -5.48
N GLY A 56 18.90 4.06 -4.58
CA GLY A 56 17.64 4.60 -4.08
C GLY A 56 17.12 3.85 -2.87
N VAL A 57 15.93 4.25 -2.42
CA VAL A 57 15.22 3.61 -1.31
C VAL A 57 13.72 3.59 -1.62
N ILE A 58 13.09 2.43 -1.42
CA ILE A 58 11.64 2.34 -1.31
C ILE A 58 11.25 2.63 0.14
N HIS A 59 10.34 3.58 0.34
CA HIS A 59 9.84 3.97 1.65
C HIS A 59 8.35 3.69 1.76
N PHE A 60 7.98 2.80 2.68
CA PHE A 60 6.61 2.56 3.08
C PHE A 60 6.33 3.34 4.37
N SER A 61 5.26 4.12 4.39
CA SER A 61 4.79 4.83 5.58
C SER A 61 3.30 4.58 5.80
N LEU A 62 2.96 4.19 7.03
CA LEU A 62 1.60 4.03 7.48
C LEU A 62 1.30 5.07 8.56
N ASN A 63 0.43 6.03 8.27
CA ASN A 63 -0.02 7.02 9.25
C ASN A 63 -0.99 6.35 10.23
N LEU A 64 -0.52 6.08 11.45
CA LEU A 64 -1.24 5.31 12.46
C LEU A 64 -2.53 6.03 12.91
N GLN A 65 -2.51 7.36 13.00
CA GLN A 65 -3.69 8.13 13.41
C GLN A 65 -4.80 8.08 12.35
N ILE A 66 -4.45 8.12 11.06
CA ILE A 66 -5.42 7.97 9.97
C ILE A 66 -5.93 6.54 9.92
N SER A 67 -5.04 5.55 10.03
CA SER A 67 -5.42 4.14 10.07
C SER A 67 -6.41 3.85 11.20
N GLN A 68 -6.13 4.35 12.41
CA GLN A 68 -7.03 4.16 13.55
C GLN A 68 -8.41 4.79 13.30
N ARG A 69 -8.46 6.03 12.80
CA ARG A 69 -9.75 6.68 12.43
C ARG A 69 -10.52 5.94 11.36
N LEU A 70 -9.83 5.31 10.40
CA LEU A 70 -10.48 4.50 9.38
C LEU A 70 -11.06 3.23 9.99
N ILE A 71 -10.29 2.52 10.83
CA ILE A 71 -10.78 1.33 11.54
C ILE A 71 -12.02 1.67 12.36
N GLU A 72 -11.97 2.72 13.19
CA GLU A 72 -13.12 3.18 13.98
C GLU A 72 -14.33 3.51 13.10
N LYS A 73 -14.14 4.14 11.94
CA LYS A 73 -15.23 4.42 10.99
C LYS A 73 -15.85 3.17 10.36
N TYR A 74 -15.07 2.12 10.15
CA TYR A 74 -15.56 0.89 9.54
C TYR A 74 -16.18 -0.05 10.58
N GLU A 75 -15.65 -0.11 11.80
CA GLU A 75 -16.26 -0.87 12.91
C GLU A 75 -17.60 -0.28 13.37
N CYS A 76 -17.77 1.05 13.26
CA CYS A 76 -19.03 1.72 13.60
C CYS A 76 -20.08 1.74 12.48
N ARG A 77 -19.83 1.14 11.31
CA ARG A 77 -20.84 1.04 10.25
C ARG A 77 -21.57 -0.29 10.35
N GLU A 78 -22.88 -0.23 10.57
CA GLU A 78 -23.76 -1.34 10.22
C GLU A 78 -23.51 -1.71 8.75
N PRO A 79 -23.51 -3.01 8.39
CA PRO A 79 -23.34 -3.42 7.01
C PRO A 79 -24.36 -2.66 6.14
N PRO A 80 -23.94 -2.11 4.99
CA PRO A 80 -24.88 -1.42 4.12
C PRO A 80 -26.03 -2.38 3.81
N PRO A 81 -27.29 -1.91 3.83
CA PRO A 81 -28.41 -2.75 3.45
C PRO A 81 -28.12 -3.32 2.06
N PRO A 82 -28.46 -4.60 1.80
CA PRO A 82 -28.15 -5.23 0.53
C PRO A 82 -28.64 -4.36 -0.61
N ASP A 83 -27.70 -3.96 -1.45
CA ASP A 83 -27.88 -3.01 -2.55
C ASP A 83 -29.00 -3.57 -3.46
N LYS A 84 -30.22 -3.02 -3.36
CA LYS A 84 -31.33 -3.36 -4.28
C LYS A 84 -31.06 -2.70 -5.63
N ARG A 85 -30.01 -3.14 -6.32
CA ARG A 85 -29.78 -2.73 -7.72
C ARG A 85 -30.86 -3.36 -8.59
N PRO A 86 -31.45 -2.62 -9.54
CA PRO A 86 -32.46 -3.18 -10.42
C PRO A 86 -31.84 -4.33 -11.23
N ALA A 87 -32.55 -5.46 -11.24
CA ALA A 87 -32.21 -6.67 -11.99
C ALA A 87 -32.32 -6.43 -13.51
N GLY A 88 -31.41 -5.62 -14.06
CA GLY A 88 -31.12 -5.62 -15.48
C GLY A 88 -30.16 -6.76 -15.77
N LYS A 89 -30.48 -7.62 -16.74
CA LYS A 89 -29.61 -8.70 -17.24
C LYS A 89 -28.23 -8.14 -17.60
N ARG A 90 -27.28 -8.19 -16.68
CA ARG A 90 -25.85 -8.03 -16.96
C ARG A 90 -25.28 -9.42 -16.93
N GLU A 91 -24.61 -9.82 -18.01
CA GLU A 91 -23.82 -11.04 -18.00
C GLU A 91 -22.74 -10.89 -16.93
N HIS A 92 -22.86 -11.70 -15.89
CA HIS A 92 -21.89 -11.72 -14.80
C HIS A 92 -20.71 -12.58 -15.28
N TYR A 93 -19.58 -11.94 -15.55
CA TYR A 93 -18.32 -12.64 -15.80
C TYR A 93 -17.77 -13.18 -14.47
N THR A 94 -17.43 -14.46 -14.43
CA THR A 94 -16.77 -15.11 -13.29
C THR A 94 -15.31 -15.40 -13.62
N PHE A 95 -14.54 -15.88 -12.65
CA PHE A 95 -13.18 -16.37 -12.92
C PHE A 95 -13.16 -17.47 -13.99
N ASP A 96 -14.24 -18.23 -14.14
CA ASP A 96 -14.36 -19.30 -15.15
C ASP A 96 -14.60 -18.73 -16.57
N SER A 97 -14.96 -17.45 -16.68
CA SER A 97 -15.12 -16.75 -17.96
C SER A 97 -13.80 -16.20 -18.51
N LEU A 98 -12.71 -16.29 -17.75
CA LEU A 98 -11.38 -15.81 -18.16
C LEU A 98 -10.70 -16.85 -19.07
N VAL A 99 -10.29 -16.43 -20.27
CA VAL A 99 -9.62 -17.30 -21.26
C VAL A 99 -8.16 -16.88 -21.39
N GLY A 100 -7.24 -17.80 -21.12
CA GLY A 100 -5.79 -17.56 -21.30
C GLY A 100 -4.95 -18.76 -20.85
N GLU A 101 -4.01 -19.17 -21.69
CA GLU A 101 -3.13 -20.33 -21.43
C GLU A 101 -1.76 -19.94 -20.84
N ASP A 102 -1.43 -18.66 -20.85
CA ASP A 102 -0.15 -18.16 -20.34
C ASP A 102 0.05 -18.49 -18.83
N PRO A 103 1.20 -19.04 -18.41
CA PRO A 103 1.44 -19.37 -17.01
C PRO A 103 1.38 -18.18 -16.05
N GLN A 104 1.85 -16.99 -16.48
CA GLN A 104 1.79 -15.78 -15.63
C GLN A 104 0.35 -15.33 -15.44
N PHE A 105 -0.46 -15.39 -16.51
CA PHE A 105 -1.89 -15.13 -16.43
C PHE A 105 -2.61 -16.08 -15.45
N LYS A 106 -2.39 -17.39 -15.58
CA LYS A 106 -3.02 -18.38 -14.67
C LYS A 106 -2.63 -18.15 -13.21
N ASN A 107 -1.37 -17.79 -12.94
CA ASN A 107 -0.91 -17.44 -11.59
C ASN A 107 -1.62 -16.19 -11.06
N ALA A 108 -1.77 -15.15 -11.88
CA ALA A 108 -2.48 -13.94 -11.49
C ALA A 108 -3.95 -14.21 -11.14
N VAL A 109 -4.64 -15.04 -11.93
CA VAL A 109 -6.01 -15.50 -11.66
C VAL A 109 -6.10 -16.26 -10.34
N ALA A 110 -5.14 -17.16 -10.07
CA ALA A 110 -5.10 -17.89 -8.81
C ALA A 110 -4.97 -16.97 -7.59
N TYR A 111 -4.05 -15.99 -7.65
CA TYR A 111 -3.89 -14.99 -6.58
C TYR A 111 -5.16 -14.16 -6.37
N ALA A 112 -5.78 -13.68 -7.46
CA ALA A 112 -7.01 -12.92 -7.39
C ALA A 112 -8.16 -13.73 -6.76
N LYS A 113 -8.29 -15.01 -7.13
CA LYS A 113 -9.30 -15.93 -6.59
C LYS A 113 -9.07 -16.23 -5.10
N SER A 114 -7.81 -16.35 -4.66
CA SER A 114 -7.50 -16.50 -3.25
C SER A 114 -7.82 -15.24 -2.45
N ASN A 115 -7.48 -14.06 -2.99
CA ASN A 115 -7.75 -12.80 -2.31
C ASN A 115 -9.25 -12.48 -2.22
N SER A 116 -10.06 -12.88 -3.21
CA SER A 116 -11.52 -12.69 -3.18
C SER A 116 -12.24 -13.43 -2.05
N GLN A 117 -11.57 -14.39 -1.39
CA GLN A 117 -12.10 -15.10 -0.22
C GLN A 117 -11.80 -14.37 1.10
N THR A 118 -11.20 -13.17 1.04
CA THR A 118 -10.78 -12.40 2.21
C THR A 118 -11.37 -11.00 2.18
N ASP A 119 -11.57 -10.39 3.35
CA ASP A 119 -12.00 -8.98 3.46
C ASP A 119 -10.84 -7.98 3.31
N LEU A 120 -9.68 -8.44 2.82
CA LEU A 120 -8.48 -7.62 2.66
C LEU A 120 -8.47 -6.92 1.31
N SER A 121 -8.14 -5.63 1.30
CA SER A 121 -7.95 -4.88 0.05
C SER A 121 -6.82 -5.45 -0.80
N ALA A 122 -7.09 -5.67 -2.09
CA ALA A 122 -6.07 -6.01 -3.08
C ALA A 122 -5.41 -4.75 -3.64
N LEU A 123 -4.08 -4.79 -3.83
CA LEU A 123 -3.38 -3.84 -4.69
C LEU A 123 -3.35 -4.42 -6.10
N ILE A 124 -4.08 -3.81 -7.02
CA ILE A 124 -4.04 -4.14 -8.44
C ILE A 124 -2.95 -3.26 -9.08
N TRP A 125 -2.04 -3.89 -9.81
CA TRP A 125 -0.97 -3.21 -10.53
C TRP A 125 -0.75 -3.89 -11.88
N ALA A 126 -0.89 -3.12 -12.95
CA ALA A 126 -0.47 -3.49 -14.31
C ALA A 126 0.25 -2.29 -14.94
N GLU A 127 1.14 -2.52 -15.90
CA GLU A 127 1.80 -1.43 -16.64
C GLU A 127 0.79 -0.50 -17.33
N THR A 128 -0.41 -0.99 -17.65
CA THR A 128 -1.48 -0.23 -18.31
C THR A 128 -2.75 -0.03 -17.47
N GLY A 129 -2.73 -0.36 -16.17
CA GLY A 129 -3.85 -0.17 -15.24
C GLY A 129 -4.54 -1.45 -14.79
#